data_AF-A0A3C0VCJ0-F1
#
_entry.id   AF-A0A3C0VCJ0-F1
#
_cell.length_a   1.000
_cell.length_b   1.000
_cell.length_c   1.000
_cell.angle_alpha   90.00
_cell.angle_beta   90.00
_cell.angle_gamma   90.00
#
_symmetry.space_group_name_H-M   'P 1'
#
loop_
_entity.id
_entity.type
_entity.pdbx_description
1 polymer ?
#
loop_
_entity_poly.entity_id
_entity_poly.type
_entity_poly.pdbx_seq_one_letter_code
_entity_poly.pdbx_strand_id
1 'polypeptide(L)'
;MRAEISTHAMRRPGRSLCLLAAAAAFAPGAEKAPPAAAPGTIGTIIARKVLCAQPGRYIGWPTIARARNGDLVAVFSGDRDAHVSPDGKTQMVRSADRGATWSAE
;
A
#
# COMPACT_ATOMS: atom_id res chain seq x y z
N MET A 1 -14.74 16.85 23.66
CA MET A 1 -13.29 17.02 23.86
C MET A 1 -12.68 17.24 22.49
N ARG A 2 -12.33 18.49 22.14
CA ARG A 2 -11.93 18.88 20.77
C ARG A 2 -10.40 18.90 20.70
N ALA A 3 -9.81 18.14 19.78
CA ALA A 3 -8.41 18.29 19.40
C ALA A 3 -8.37 19.13 18.12
N GLU A 4 -7.92 20.37 18.24
CA GLU A 4 -7.65 21.25 17.10
C GLU A 4 -6.25 20.94 16.57
N ILE A 5 -6.16 20.55 15.30
CA ILE A 5 -4.88 20.43 14.59
C ILE A 5 -4.69 21.74 13.83
N SER A 6 -3.80 22.59 14.35
CA SER A 6 -3.47 23.89 13.79
C SER A 6 -2.50 23.71 12.62
N THR A 7 -3.00 23.71 11.38
CA THR A 7 -2.16 23.70 10.18
C THR A 7 -1.78 25.13 9.82
N HIS A 8 -0.55 25.53 10.13
CA HIS A 8 0.00 26.81 9.67
C HIS A 8 0.20 26.77 8.15
N ALA A 9 -0.64 27.50 7.42
CA ALA A 9 -0.43 27.77 6.01
C ALA A 9 0.74 28.77 5.84
N MET A 10 1.90 28.27 5.41
CA MET A 10 3.03 29.11 5.02
C MET A 10 2.72 29.78 3.67
N ARG A 11 2.20 31.01 3.70
CA ARG A 11 2.15 31.89 2.53
C ARG A 11 3.59 32.27 2.14
N ARG A 12 4.01 31.95 0.92
CA ARG A 12 5.21 32.53 0.30
C ARG A 12 4.81 33.57 -0.75
N PRO A 13 5.45 34.75 -0.78
CA PRO A 13 5.17 35.80 -1.73
C PRO A 13 5.74 35.49 -3.12
N GLY A 14 5.25 36.24 -4.11
CA GLY A 14 5.32 35.97 -5.53
C GLY A 14 6.69 35.62 -6.11
N ARG A 15 6.66 34.75 -7.13
CA ARG A 15 7.76 34.58 -8.07
C ARG A 15 7.23 34.87 -9.47
N SER A 16 7.84 35.86 -10.10
CA SER A 16 7.59 36.32 -11.45
C SER A 16 7.43 35.19 -12.45
N LEU A 17 6.43 35.35 -13.30
CA LEU A 17 6.16 34.60 -14.50
C LEU A 17 7.33 34.80 -15.49
N CYS A 18 8.24 33.83 -15.60
CA CYS A 18 9.22 33.79 -16.68
C CYS A 18 8.66 32.85 -17.76
N LEU A 19 7.98 33.42 -18.77
CA LEU A 19 7.55 32.73 -19.97
C LEU A 19 8.79 32.38 -20.82
N LEU A 20 9.28 31.15 -20.70
CA LEU A 20 10.16 30.54 -21.70
C LEU A 20 9.27 29.81 -22.70
N ALA A 21 9.06 30.41 -23.87
CA ALA A 21 8.48 29.72 -25.01
C ALA A 21 9.50 28.68 -25.52
N ALA A 22 9.22 27.40 -25.27
CA ALA A 22 9.95 26.32 -25.92
C ALA A 22 9.38 26.12 -27.33
N ALA A 23 10.16 26.45 -28.35
CA ALA A 23 9.84 26.08 -29.73
C ALA A 23 9.89 24.55 -29.85
N ALA A 24 8.76 23.92 -30.16
CA ALA A 24 8.71 22.49 -30.46
C ALA A 24 9.32 22.25 -31.85
N ALA A 25 10.55 21.76 -31.89
CA ALA A 25 11.13 21.22 -33.11
C ALA A 25 10.40 19.89 -33.44
N PHE A 26 9.56 19.90 -34.47
CA PHE A 26 8.94 18.69 -34.99
C PHE A 26 9.99 17.93 -35.80
N ALA A 27 10.61 16.90 -35.20
CA ALA A 27 11.49 16.00 -35.92
C ALA A 27 10.63 15.01 -36.74
N PRO A 28 10.68 15.04 -38.09
CA PRO A 28 10.03 14.00 -38.88
C PRO A 28 10.90 12.74 -38.81
N GLY A 29 10.36 11.65 -38.25
CA GLY A 29 11.02 10.35 -38.26
C GLY A 29 10.98 9.55 -36.96
N ALA A 30 9.94 9.67 -36.14
CA ALA A 30 9.72 8.72 -35.05
C ALA A 30 9.29 7.36 -35.64
N GLU A 31 10.26 6.53 -36.00
CA GLU A 31 10.03 5.11 -36.26
C GLU A 31 9.38 4.50 -35.02
N LYS A 32 8.26 3.78 -35.23
CA LYS A 32 7.47 3.19 -34.16
C LYS A 32 8.35 2.24 -33.36
N ALA A 33 8.66 2.61 -32.12
CA ALA A 33 9.42 1.76 -31.21
C ALA A 33 8.78 0.35 -31.18
N PRO A 34 9.59 -0.72 -31.27
CA PRO A 34 9.06 -2.07 -31.20
C PRO A 34 8.24 -2.23 -29.92
N PRO A 35 7.15 -3.03 -29.94
CA PRO A 35 6.34 -3.26 -28.76
C PRO A 35 7.26 -3.76 -27.65
N ALA A 36 7.17 -3.12 -26.49
CA ALA A 36 7.91 -3.53 -25.30
C ALA A 36 7.67 -5.03 -25.08
N ALA A 37 8.76 -5.79 -24.92
CA ALA A 37 8.68 -7.23 -24.67
C ALA A 37 7.69 -7.47 -23.51
N ALA A 38 6.76 -8.41 -23.71
CA ALA A 38 5.80 -8.77 -22.67
C ALA A 38 6.58 -9.11 -21.40
N PRO A 39 6.22 -8.55 -20.23
CA PRO A 39 6.96 -8.79 -19.00
C PRO A 39 7.06 -10.29 -18.78
N GLY A 40 8.30 -10.79 -18.72
CA GLY A 40 8.57 -12.20 -18.46
C GLY A 40 7.87 -12.64 -17.18
N THR A 41 7.30 -13.84 -17.16
CA THR A 41 6.66 -14.38 -15.96
C THR A 41 7.75 -14.63 -14.90
N ILE A 42 7.80 -13.76 -13.89
CA ILE A 42 8.80 -13.84 -12.79
C ILE A 42 8.45 -14.86 -11.70
N GLY A 43 7.31 -15.55 -11.83
CA GLY A 43 6.89 -16.60 -10.91
C GLY A 43 5.45 -17.05 -11.13
N THR A 44 5.08 -18.16 -10.50
CA THR A 44 3.73 -18.74 -10.56
C THR A 44 3.05 -18.65 -9.20
N ILE A 45 1.82 -18.14 -9.17
CA ILE A 45 1.00 -18.14 -7.95
C ILE A 45 0.44 -19.55 -7.75
N ILE A 46 0.89 -20.23 -6.68
CA ILE A 46 0.44 -21.59 -6.37
C ILE A 46 -0.83 -21.62 -5.51
N ALA A 47 -1.12 -20.56 -4.76
CA ALA A 47 -2.30 -20.45 -3.89
C ALA A 47 -2.59 -19.00 -3.48
N ARG A 48 -3.86 -18.73 -3.16
CA ARG A 48 -4.33 -17.51 -2.49
C ARG A 48 -5.20 -17.90 -1.31
N LYS A 49 -5.01 -17.26 -0.16
CA LYS A 49 -5.79 -17.50 1.06
C LYS A 49 -6.14 -16.19 1.74
N VAL A 50 -7.27 -16.19 2.44
CA VAL A 50 -7.66 -15.13 3.37
C VAL A 50 -7.17 -15.54 4.75
N LEU A 51 -6.38 -14.68 5.41
CA LEU A 51 -5.81 -14.97 6.74
C LEU A 51 -6.75 -14.51 7.87
N CYS A 52 -7.39 -13.36 7.68
CA CYS A 52 -8.40 -12.77 8.56
C CYS A 52 -9.37 -11.95 7.70
N ALA A 53 -10.65 -11.96 8.06
CA ALA A 53 -11.67 -11.09 7.50
C ALA A 53 -12.67 -10.68 8.59
N GLN A 54 -12.87 -9.38 8.75
CA GLN A 54 -13.85 -8.80 9.66
C GLN A 54 -14.84 -7.98 8.82
N PRO A 55 -16.07 -8.47 8.58
CA PRO A 55 -17.08 -7.72 7.86
C PRO A 55 -17.31 -6.32 8.47
N GLY A 56 -17.32 -5.29 7.63
CA GLY A 56 -17.55 -3.91 8.07
C GLY A 56 -16.34 -3.22 8.70
N ARG A 57 -15.17 -3.88 8.79
CA ARG A 57 -13.94 -3.27 9.31
C ARG A 57 -12.85 -3.17 8.25
N TYR A 58 -12.07 -2.11 8.34
CA TYR A 58 -10.87 -1.89 7.54
C TYR A 58 -9.67 -2.59 8.20
N ILE A 59 -9.02 -3.49 7.47
CA ILE A 59 -7.80 -4.18 7.88
C ILE A 59 -6.67 -3.73 6.94
N GLY A 60 -5.54 -3.29 7.50
CA GLY A 60 -4.47 -2.70 6.71
C GLY A 60 -3.06 -2.92 7.25
N TRP A 61 -2.10 -2.63 6.37
CA TRP A 61 -0.65 -2.63 6.64
C TRP A 61 -0.13 -3.91 7.32
N PRO A 62 -0.38 -5.11 6.75
CA PRO A 62 0.05 -6.35 7.37
C PRO A 62 1.57 -6.54 7.24
N THR A 63 2.16 -7.18 8.23
CA THR A 63 3.49 -7.80 8.19
C THR A 63 3.37 -9.25 8.62
N ILE A 64 4.13 -10.14 7.99
CA ILE A 64 4.18 -11.56 8.33
C ILE A 64 5.62 -11.99 8.65
N ALA A 65 5.79 -12.82 9.68
CA ALA A 65 7.08 -13.40 10.04
C ALA A 65 6.92 -14.85 10.49
N ARG A 66 8.01 -15.63 10.43
CA ARG A 66 8.10 -16.95 11.04
C ARG A 66 8.77 -16.84 12.40
N ALA A 67 8.08 -17.26 13.46
CA ALA A 67 8.62 -17.32 14.81
C ALA A 67 9.63 -18.47 14.96
N ARG A 68 10.41 -18.46 16.07
CA ARG A 68 11.45 -19.48 16.33
C ARG A 68 10.91 -20.91 16.42
N ASN A 69 9.67 -21.08 16.87
CA ASN A 69 9.00 -22.37 16.96
C ASN A 69 8.43 -22.86 15.60
N GLY A 70 8.57 -22.09 14.52
CA GLY A 70 8.11 -22.44 13.19
C GLY A 70 6.75 -21.88 12.79
N ASP A 71 6.01 -21.32 13.75
CA ASP A 71 4.71 -20.70 13.50
C ASP A 71 4.82 -19.46 12.63
N LEU A 72 3.80 -19.25 11.79
CA LEU A 72 3.63 -18.00 11.06
C LEU A 72 2.78 -17.05 11.89
N VAL A 73 3.23 -15.81 12.01
CA VAL A 73 2.54 -14.75 12.72
C VAL A 73 2.31 -13.61 11.74
N ALA A 74 1.05 -13.23 11.54
CA ALA A 74 0.68 -12.06 10.77
C ALA A 74 0.12 -10.99 11.71
N VAL A 75 0.70 -9.80 11.67
CA VAL A 75 0.30 -8.63 12.48
C VAL A 75 -0.15 -7.52 11.55
N PHE A 76 -1.24 -6.84 11.90
CA PHE A 76 -1.83 -5.78 11.09
C PHE A 76 -2.54 -4.75 11.98
N SER A 77 -2.94 -3.62 11.38
CA SER A 77 -3.87 -2.69 12.03
C SER A 77 -5.30 -3.05 11.62
N GLY A 78 -6.14 -3.39 12.59
CA GLY A 78 -7.54 -3.78 12.40
C GLY A 78 -8.48 -3.13 13.41
N ASP A 79 -9.74 -3.56 13.42
CA ASP A 79 -10.86 -2.88 14.09
C ASP A 79 -10.90 -1.37 13.77
N ARG A 80 -10.82 -1.05 12.48
CA ARG A 80 -10.84 0.33 11.97
C ARG A 80 -12.08 0.56 11.13
N ASP A 81 -12.53 1.82 11.07
CA ASP A 81 -13.62 2.20 10.17
C ASP A 81 -13.11 2.64 8.79
N ALA A 82 -11.84 3.05 8.70
CA ALA A 82 -11.25 3.55 7.45
C ALA A 82 -9.71 3.40 7.39
N HIS A 83 -9.13 3.84 6.26
CA HIS A 83 -7.68 3.93 6.07
C HIS A 83 -7.00 4.80 7.15
N VAL A 84 -7.67 5.84 7.63
CA VAL A 84 -7.25 6.60 8.82
C VAL A 84 -8.38 6.52 9.84
N SER A 85 -8.11 5.91 11.00
CA SER A 85 -9.05 5.69 12.10
C SER A 85 -8.36 6.03 13.41
N PRO A 86 -9.02 6.75 14.34
CA PRO A 86 -8.44 7.12 15.63
C PRO A 86 -8.37 5.95 16.62
N ASP A 87 -9.12 4.87 16.37
CA ASP A 87 -9.44 3.78 17.29
C ASP A 87 -8.89 2.40 16.85
N GLY A 88 -8.03 2.37 15.83
CA GLY A 88 -7.48 1.12 15.32
C GLY A 88 -6.63 0.36 16.34
N LYS A 89 -6.70 -0.96 16.26
CA LYS A 89 -5.96 -1.89 17.13
C LYS A 89 -4.85 -2.59 16.37
N THR A 90 -3.76 -2.91 17.06
CA THR A 90 -2.79 -3.89 16.57
C THR A 90 -3.34 -5.27 16.84
N GLN A 91 -3.55 -6.04 15.77
CA GLN A 91 -4.16 -7.36 15.83
C GLN A 91 -3.22 -8.39 15.21
N MET A 92 -3.36 -9.64 15.65
CA MET A 92 -2.45 -10.72 15.29
C MET A 92 -3.24 -12.02 15.07
N VAL A 93 -2.98 -12.67 13.96
CA VAL A 93 -3.40 -14.06 13.71
C VAL A 93 -2.19 -14.96 13.55
N ARG A 94 -2.35 -16.22 13.92
CA ARG A 94 -1.26 -17.20 13.97
C ARG A 94 -1.62 -18.46 13.20
N SER A 95 -0.63 -19.06 12.56
CA SER A 95 -0.71 -20.38 11.96
C SER A 95 0.38 -21.28 12.54
N ALA A 96 -0.02 -22.41 13.12
CA ALA A 96 0.87 -23.45 13.62
C ALA A 96 1.17 -24.55 12.57
N ASP A 97 0.55 -24.46 11.38
CA ASP A 97 0.53 -25.49 10.36
C ASP A 97 1.02 -24.99 8.99
N ARG A 98 2.02 -24.10 9.01
CA ARG A 98 2.68 -23.54 7.82
C ARG A 98 1.73 -22.78 6.88
N GLY A 99 0.73 -22.10 7.43
CA GLY A 99 -0.25 -21.32 6.68
C GLY A 99 -1.40 -22.15 6.11
N ALA A 100 -1.61 -23.38 6.60
CA ALA A 100 -2.76 -24.18 6.22
C ALA A 100 -4.05 -23.58 6.80
N THR A 101 -4.06 -23.32 8.11
CA THR A 101 -5.12 -22.66 8.87
C THR A 101 -4.58 -21.47 9.68
N TRP A 102 -5.48 -20.58 10.10
CA TRP A 102 -5.18 -19.38 10.88
C TRP A 102 -6.13 -19.27 12.06
N SER A 103 -5.63 -18.80 13.21
CA SER A 103 -6.45 -18.51 14.37
C SER A 103 -7.50 -17.45 14.05
N ALA A 104 -8.65 -17.52 14.73
CA ALA A 104 -9.52 -16.36 14.84
C ALA A 104 -8.78 -15.24 15.60
N GLU A 105 -9.25 -14.01 15.39
CA GLU A 105 -8.86 -12.84 16.16
C GLU A 105 -9.76 -12.66 17.38
#